data_AF-A0A149QF24-F1
#
_entry.id   AF-A0A149QF24-F1
#
_cell.length_a   1.000
_cell.length_b   1.000
_cell.length_c   1.000
_cell.angle_alpha   90.00
_cell.angle_beta   90.00
_cell.angle_gamma   90.00
#
_symmetry.space_group_name_H-M   'P 1'
#
loop_
_entity.id
_entity.type
_entity.pdbx_description
1 polymer ?
#
loop_
_entity_poly.entity_id
_entity_poly.type
_entity_poly.pdbx_seq_one_letter_code
_entity_poly.pdbx_strand_id
1 'polypeptide(L)'
;WAAQTPEGFRFSMKAPRYLVQRRDLASTVEAATPFLQAALALGDRLGPLLWQFDPHHPADADALEALMAQLPKQLEGVPLQHALEVRNAEAHGPALVAAARRHGVALVIEDSDEAPLHGDVSAGFVYARIKRSQARLNEGLPASVQQRWAERARRWSRGEPVDDLPCLAGPAPETPREVYLLCIGAGKARNPAAAMALQRLIDGASGPAPTAGSSPPRTRPQRAAR
;
A
#
# COMPACT_ATOMS: atom_id res chain seq x y z
N TRP A 1 10.85 0.66 19.04
CA TRP A 1 9.53 0.95 18.45
C TRP A 1 8.57 -0.22 18.57
N ALA A 2 8.94 -1.42 18.13
CA ALA A 2 8.06 -2.61 18.20
C ALA A 2 7.43 -2.85 19.60
N ALA A 3 8.21 -2.74 20.67
CA ALA A 3 7.72 -2.91 22.05
C ALA A 3 6.72 -1.84 22.54
N GLN A 4 6.50 -0.76 21.79
CA GLN A 4 5.60 0.36 22.14
C GLN A 4 4.34 0.39 21.27
N THR A 5 4.11 -0.62 20.44
CA THR A 5 2.94 -0.70 19.55
C THR A 5 2.10 -1.94 19.84
N PRO A 6 0.76 -1.86 19.66
CA PRO A 6 -0.13 -3.01 19.87
C PRO A 6 0.20 -4.21 18.97
N GLU A 7 -0.36 -5.36 19.33
CA GLU A 7 -0.34 -6.54 18.47
C GLU A 7 -0.98 -6.28 17.11
N GLY A 8 -0.40 -6.87 16.06
CA GLY A 8 -0.85 -6.69 14.67
C GLY A 8 -0.42 -5.36 14.03
N PHE A 9 0.16 -4.41 14.78
CA PHE A 9 0.68 -3.18 14.18
C PHE A 9 1.87 -3.46 13.25
N ARG A 10 1.95 -2.75 12.12
CA ARG A 10 3.04 -2.91 11.14
C ARG A 10 3.66 -1.56 10.82
N PHE A 11 4.99 -1.48 10.84
CA PHE A 11 5.75 -0.31 10.40
C PHE A 11 6.14 -0.46 8.93
N SER A 12 6.07 0.62 8.16
CA SER A 12 6.84 0.73 6.93
C SER A 12 8.08 1.58 7.18
N MET A 13 9.24 1.09 6.77
CA MET A 13 10.51 1.81 6.93
C MET A 13 10.98 2.37 5.59
N LYS A 14 11.28 3.66 5.58
CA LYS A 14 11.84 4.32 4.40
C LYS A 14 13.36 4.21 4.40
N ALA A 15 13.91 3.73 3.30
CA ALA A 15 15.35 3.69 3.06
C ALA A 15 15.97 5.09 3.17
N PRO A 16 17.17 5.22 3.78
CA PRO A 16 17.93 6.46 3.78
C PRO A 16 18.07 7.08 2.39
N ARG A 17 17.91 8.40 2.30
CA ARG A 17 17.90 9.15 1.03
C ARG A 17 19.14 8.89 0.16
N TYR A 18 20.31 8.73 0.77
CA TYR A 18 21.57 8.54 0.03
C TYR A 18 21.61 7.23 -0.78
N LEU A 19 20.78 6.23 -0.46
CA LEU A 19 20.71 4.95 -1.17
C LEU A 19 20.01 5.09 -2.52
N VAL A 20 18.94 5.88 -2.55
CA VAL A 20 18.00 6.03 -3.67
C VAL A 20 18.28 7.27 -4.55
N GLN A 21 19.39 7.96 -4.28
CA GLN A 21 19.88 9.10 -5.07
C GLN A 21 21.18 8.80 -5.83
N ARG A 22 21.71 7.59 -5.70
CA ARG A 22 22.93 7.17 -6.39
C ARG A 22 22.61 6.96 -7.86
N ARG A 23 23.37 7.61 -8.74
CA ARG A 23 23.23 7.37 -10.19
C ARG A 23 23.49 5.91 -10.55
N ASP A 24 24.54 5.33 -9.97
CA ASP A 24 24.83 3.91 -10.06
C ASP A 24 24.13 3.15 -8.94
N LEU A 25 23.15 2.34 -9.32
CA LEU A 25 22.35 1.55 -8.38
C LEU A 25 23.00 0.21 -8.02
N ALA A 26 24.08 -0.22 -8.69
CA ALA A 26 24.67 -1.55 -8.52
C ALA A 26 25.24 -1.79 -7.10
N SER A 27 25.66 -0.73 -6.41
CA SER A 27 26.16 -0.80 -5.03
C SER A 27 25.09 -0.47 -3.97
N THR A 28 23.83 -0.27 -4.38
CA THR A 28 22.77 0.21 -3.46
C THR A 28 22.46 -0.82 -2.39
N VAL A 29 22.37 -2.11 -2.74
CA VAL A 29 21.98 -3.16 -1.80
C VAL A 29 23.07 -3.38 -0.75
N GLU A 30 24.34 -3.40 -1.16
CA GLU A 30 25.48 -3.46 -0.25
C GLU A 30 25.49 -2.25 0.69
N ALA A 31 25.33 -1.04 0.15
CA ALA A 31 25.25 0.18 0.97
C ALA A 31 24.03 0.20 1.91
N ALA A 32 22.98 -0.57 1.59
CA ALA A 32 21.75 -0.68 2.37
C ALA A 32 21.84 -1.73 3.49
N THR A 33 22.91 -2.52 3.59
CA THR A 33 23.05 -3.55 4.64
C THR A 33 22.73 -3.02 6.05
N PRO A 34 23.24 -1.86 6.51
CA PRO A 34 22.90 -1.34 7.84
C PRO A 34 21.41 -1.03 8.00
N PHE A 35 20.75 -0.56 6.94
CA PHE A 35 19.32 -0.27 6.94
C PHE A 35 18.49 -1.56 7.01
N LEU A 36 18.84 -2.56 6.21
CA LEU A 36 18.15 -3.86 6.20
C LEU A 36 18.31 -4.57 7.55
N GLN A 37 19.51 -4.52 8.13
CA GLN A 37 19.78 -5.06 9.46
C GLN A 37 18.99 -4.34 10.56
N ALA A 38 18.92 -3.00 10.52
CA ALA A 38 18.11 -2.24 11.45
C ALA A 38 16.60 -2.57 11.34
N ALA A 39 16.11 -2.93 10.15
CA ALA A 39 14.72 -3.29 9.94
C ALA A 39 14.33 -4.59 10.67
N LEU A 40 15.26 -5.54 10.82
CA LEU A 40 15.01 -6.80 11.53
C LEU A 40 14.63 -6.58 13.00
N ALA A 41 15.08 -5.50 13.62
CA ALA A 41 14.74 -5.15 15.00
C ALA A 41 13.23 -4.87 15.21
N LEU A 42 12.45 -4.73 14.14
CA LEU A 42 11.00 -4.63 14.21
C LEU A 42 10.28 -5.97 14.32
N GLY A 43 10.94 -7.10 14.03
CA GLY A 43 10.38 -8.44 14.15
C GLY A 43 9.03 -8.60 13.45
N ASP A 44 8.02 -9.08 14.17
CA ASP A 44 6.65 -9.27 13.69
C ASP A 44 5.94 -7.95 13.32
N ARG A 45 6.49 -6.79 13.72
CA ARG A 45 6.02 -5.45 13.33
C ARG A 45 6.65 -4.95 12.02
N LEU A 46 7.57 -5.68 11.40
CA LEU A 46 8.24 -5.26 10.15
C LEU A 46 7.33 -5.40 8.93
N GLY A 47 6.78 -4.29 8.44
CA GLY A 47 6.11 -4.19 7.14
C GLY A 47 7.05 -3.78 6.00
N PRO A 48 6.51 -3.15 4.93
CA PRO A 48 7.26 -2.85 3.71
C PRO A 48 8.41 -1.87 3.89
N LEU A 49 9.50 -2.13 3.17
CA LEU A 49 10.66 -1.26 3.02
C LEU A 49 10.48 -0.39 1.78
N LEU A 50 10.36 0.91 2.00
CA LEU A 50 10.10 1.91 0.96
C LEU A 50 11.41 2.48 0.40
N TRP A 51 11.57 2.36 -0.92
CA TRP A 51 12.64 2.93 -1.74
C TRP A 51 12.06 4.07 -2.59
N GLN A 52 12.08 5.30 -2.07
CA GLN A 52 11.56 6.48 -2.77
C GLN A 52 12.65 7.15 -3.58
N PHE A 53 12.55 7.09 -4.90
CA PHE A 53 13.48 7.76 -5.82
C PHE A 53 13.18 9.26 -5.92
N ASP A 54 14.20 10.04 -6.27
CA ASP A 54 14.03 11.43 -6.66
C ASP A 54 13.26 11.54 -8.00
N PRO A 55 12.40 12.56 -8.23
CA PRO A 55 11.68 12.69 -9.50
C PRO A 55 12.62 12.85 -10.70
N HIS A 56 13.82 13.39 -10.48
CA HIS A 56 14.83 13.59 -11.52
C HIS A 56 15.90 12.48 -11.53
N HIS A 57 15.64 11.34 -10.88
CA HIS A 57 16.58 10.23 -10.91
C HIS A 57 16.69 9.65 -12.33
N PRO A 58 17.90 9.49 -12.90
CA PRO A 58 18.07 9.07 -14.30
C PRO A 58 17.88 7.55 -14.51
N ALA A 59 17.37 6.83 -13.52
CA ALA A 59 17.20 5.38 -13.65
C ALA A 59 15.98 5.10 -14.53
N ASP A 60 16.20 4.33 -15.59
CA ASP A 60 15.16 3.78 -16.44
C ASP A 60 14.65 2.43 -15.88
N ALA A 61 13.77 1.77 -16.65
CA ALA A 61 13.20 0.49 -16.24
C ALA A 61 14.27 -0.60 -16.05
N ASP A 62 15.33 -0.63 -16.87
CA ASP A 62 16.38 -1.65 -16.82
C ASP A 62 17.28 -1.45 -15.58
N ALA A 63 17.66 -0.22 -15.27
CA ALA A 63 18.42 0.09 -14.06
C ALA A 63 17.62 -0.23 -12.78
N LEU A 64 16.31 0.04 -12.80
CA LEU A 64 15.41 -0.31 -11.69
C LEU A 64 15.23 -1.83 -11.58
N GLU A 65 15.13 -2.56 -12.70
CA GLU A 65 15.11 -4.02 -12.70
C GLU A 65 16.38 -4.59 -12.08
N ALA A 66 17.56 -4.10 -12.50
CA ALA A 66 18.84 -4.54 -11.96
C ALA A 66 18.93 -4.34 -10.43
N LEU A 67 18.37 -3.24 -9.91
CA LEU A 67 18.26 -3.04 -8.46
C LEU A 67 17.30 -4.06 -7.83
N MET A 68 16.09 -4.22 -8.38
CA MET A 68 15.08 -5.14 -7.85
C MET A 68 15.57 -6.59 -7.81
N ALA A 69 16.39 -6.99 -8.79
CA ALA A 69 17.02 -8.30 -8.85
C ALA A 69 18.00 -8.56 -7.69
N GLN A 70 18.61 -7.50 -7.16
CA GLN A 70 19.57 -7.59 -6.05
C GLN A 70 18.91 -7.48 -4.68
N LEU A 71 17.68 -6.95 -4.59
CA LEU A 71 16.98 -6.80 -3.33
C LEU A 71 16.72 -8.17 -2.67
N PRO A 72 17.16 -8.38 -1.41
CA PRO A 72 17.00 -9.67 -0.76
C PRO A 72 15.53 -9.92 -0.43
N LYS A 73 14.99 -11.06 -0.89
CA LYS A 73 13.62 -11.48 -0.57
C LYS A 73 13.42 -11.83 0.91
N GLN A 74 14.51 -12.19 1.58
CA GLN A 74 14.56 -12.46 3.01
C GLN A 74 15.94 -12.12 3.55
N LEU A 75 16.01 -11.80 4.84
CA LEU A 75 17.25 -11.62 5.57
C LEU A 75 17.11 -12.32 6.93
N GLU A 76 18.06 -13.21 7.25
CA GLU A 76 18.04 -13.99 8.50
C GLU A 76 16.72 -14.77 8.71
N GLY A 77 16.14 -15.28 7.61
CA GLY A 77 14.86 -16.01 7.63
C GLY A 77 13.62 -15.12 7.74
N VAL A 78 13.77 -13.80 7.87
CA VAL A 78 12.67 -12.83 7.87
C VAL A 78 12.36 -12.41 6.44
N PRO A 79 11.14 -12.63 5.92
CA PRO A 79 10.73 -12.15 4.61
C PRO A 79 10.73 -10.62 4.54
N LEU A 80 11.21 -10.05 3.44
CA LEU A 80 11.25 -8.61 3.22
C LEU A 80 10.28 -8.22 2.10
N GLN A 81 9.40 -7.28 2.41
CA GLN A 81 8.51 -6.65 1.43
C GLN A 81 9.17 -5.36 0.94
N HIS A 82 9.44 -5.25 -0.36
CA HIS A 82 10.04 -4.05 -0.95
C HIS A 82 9.03 -3.26 -1.78
N ALA A 83 8.96 -1.95 -1.53
CA ALA A 83 8.10 -1.03 -2.27
C ALA A 83 8.95 0.07 -2.92
N LEU A 84 8.89 0.20 -4.24
CA LEU A 84 9.64 1.18 -5.03
C LEU A 84 8.70 2.32 -5.45
N GLU A 85 8.98 3.54 -4.98
CA GLU A 85 8.27 4.74 -5.46
C GLU A 85 9.13 5.42 -6.52
N VAL A 86 8.77 5.13 -7.78
CA VAL A 86 9.42 5.66 -8.98
C VAL A 86 8.67 6.92 -9.40
N ARG A 87 9.33 8.07 -9.32
CA ARG A 87 8.72 9.38 -9.66
C ARG A 87 9.17 9.94 -11.01
N ASN A 88 10.19 9.33 -11.63
CA ASN A 88 10.56 9.63 -13.02
C ASN A 88 9.51 9.02 -13.97
N ALA A 89 8.74 9.88 -14.66
CA ALA A 89 7.71 9.44 -15.59
C ALA A 89 8.25 8.66 -16.79
N GLU A 90 9.49 8.91 -17.22
CA GLU A 90 10.10 8.22 -18.37
C GLU A 90 10.35 6.73 -18.09
N ALA A 91 10.52 6.36 -16.81
CA ALA A 91 10.67 4.98 -16.39
C ALA A 91 9.34 4.21 -16.33
N HIS A 92 8.19 4.91 -16.33
CA HIS A 92 6.88 4.27 -16.23
C HIS A 92 6.49 3.62 -17.56
N GLY A 93 6.14 2.33 -17.51
CA GLY A 93 5.63 1.60 -18.65
C GLY A 93 5.48 0.10 -18.38
N PRO A 94 5.00 -0.67 -19.37
CA PRO A 94 4.80 -2.11 -19.24
C PRO A 94 6.06 -2.87 -18.78
N ALA A 95 7.24 -2.44 -19.22
CA ALA A 95 8.52 -3.04 -18.85
C ALA A 95 8.81 -2.95 -17.35
N LEU A 96 8.63 -1.76 -16.75
CA LEU A 96 8.81 -1.56 -15.31
C LEU A 96 7.84 -2.42 -14.49
N VAL A 97 6.56 -2.49 -14.91
CA VAL A 97 5.57 -3.33 -14.23
C VAL A 97 5.93 -4.81 -14.34
N ALA A 98 6.37 -5.27 -15.51
CA ALA A 98 6.81 -6.65 -15.71
C ALA A 98 8.03 -7.02 -14.85
N ALA A 99 9.02 -6.13 -14.78
CA ALA A 99 10.19 -6.28 -13.92
C ALA A 99 9.79 -6.36 -12.44
N ALA A 100 8.95 -5.44 -11.98
CA ALA A 100 8.47 -5.42 -10.59
C ALA A 100 7.73 -6.72 -10.22
N ARG A 101 6.87 -7.22 -11.11
CA ARG A 101 6.19 -8.53 -10.96
C ARG A 101 7.16 -9.70 -10.88
N ARG A 102 8.18 -9.73 -11.74
CA ARG A 102 9.21 -10.78 -11.76
C ARG A 102 9.96 -10.88 -10.44
N HIS A 103 10.22 -9.74 -9.80
CA HIS A 103 10.97 -9.65 -8.55
C HIS A 103 10.10 -9.61 -7.30
N GLY A 104 8.77 -9.53 -7.43
CA GLY A 104 7.84 -9.45 -6.31
C GLY A 104 7.92 -8.14 -5.54
N VAL A 105 8.29 -7.06 -6.24
CA VAL A 105 8.44 -5.71 -5.68
C VAL A 105 7.18 -4.90 -5.97
N ALA A 106 6.65 -4.22 -4.95
CA ALA A 106 5.49 -3.35 -5.15
C ALA A 106 5.95 -2.01 -5.75
N LEU A 107 5.44 -1.67 -6.94
CA LEU A 107 5.44 -0.29 -7.39
C LEU A 107 4.44 0.50 -6.55
N VAL A 108 4.91 1.59 -5.95
CA VAL A 108 4.08 2.42 -5.08
C VAL A 108 3.04 3.15 -5.92
N ILE A 109 1.77 2.89 -5.62
CA ILE A 109 0.66 3.65 -6.18
C ILE A 109 0.59 5.00 -5.46
N GLU A 110 1.09 6.05 -6.12
CA GLU A 110 1.13 7.40 -5.57
C GLU A 110 -0.04 8.25 -6.12
N ASP A 111 -0.81 8.85 -5.22
CA ASP A 111 -1.82 9.87 -5.56
C ASP A 111 -1.29 11.25 -5.19
N SER A 112 -0.69 11.92 -6.16
CA SER A 112 -0.07 13.25 -6.03
C SER A 112 -0.02 13.96 -7.38
N ASP A 113 0.50 15.19 -7.39
CA ASP A 113 0.86 15.92 -8.61
C ASP A 113 2.35 15.75 -8.97
N GLU A 114 3.10 14.92 -8.21
CA GLU A 114 4.55 14.74 -8.35
C GLU A 114 4.94 13.55 -9.23
N ALA A 115 4.02 12.61 -9.46
CA ALA A 115 4.31 11.37 -10.18
C ALA A 115 3.09 10.89 -11.00
N PRO A 116 3.29 10.11 -12.07
CA PRO A 116 2.19 9.48 -12.78
C PRO A 116 1.41 8.52 -11.86
N LEU A 117 0.08 8.67 -11.85
CA LEU A 117 -0.81 7.72 -11.19
C LEU A 117 -0.88 6.43 -12.03
N HIS A 118 -0.83 5.28 -11.37
CA HIS A 118 -1.07 3.96 -11.97
C HIS A 118 -1.85 3.05 -11.01
N GLY A 119 -2.45 1.98 -11.52
CA GLY A 119 -3.20 0.97 -10.77
C GLY A 119 -2.54 -0.41 -10.76
N ASP A 120 -1.36 -0.54 -11.37
CA ASP A 120 -0.69 -1.84 -11.53
C ASP A 120 -0.30 -2.48 -10.20
N VAL A 121 -0.95 -3.61 -9.90
CA VAL A 121 -0.52 -4.51 -8.85
C VAL A 121 0.68 -5.31 -9.34
N SER A 122 1.78 -5.25 -8.57
CA SER A 122 3.10 -5.75 -8.96
C SER A 122 3.73 -6.71 -7.95
N ALA A 123 3.12 -6.89 -6.77
CA ALA A 123 3.61 -7.81 -5.74
C ALA A 123 2.46 -8.58 -5.06
N GLY A 124 2.81 -9.44 -4.11
CA GLY A 124 1.87 -10.12 -3.21
C GLY A 124 1.19 -9.19 -2.19
N PHE A 125 1.50 -7.89 -2.24
CA PHE A 125 0.89 -6.84 -1.43
C PHE A 125 0.72 -5.57 -2.27
N VAL A 126 -0.11 -4.64 -1.80
CA VAL A 126 -0.29 -3.31 -2.39
C VAL A 126 0.28 -2.26 -1.44
N TYR A 127 1.01 -1.29 -2.00
CA TYR A 127 1.53 -0.16 -1.27
C TYR A 127 1.09 1.13 -1.94
N ALA A 128 0.21 1.88 -1.28
CA ALA A 128 -0.37 3.10 -1.81
C ALA A 128 -0.11 4.30 -0.90
N ARG A 129 0.22 5.44 -1.49
CA ARG A 129 0.53 6.69 -0.77
C ARG A 129 -0.36 7.82 -1.29
N ILE A 130 -1.30 8.24 -0.44
CA ILE A 130 -2.19 9.36 -0.72
C ILE A 130 -1.52 10.65 -0.25
N LYS A 131 -1.02 11.46 -1.19
CA LYS A 131 -0.39 12.76 -0.90
C LYS A 131 -1.35 13.93 -1.13
N ARG A 132 -2.66 13.70 -0.98
CA ARG A 132 -3.74 14.66 -1.28
C ARG A 132 -4.34 15.36 -0.06
N SER A 133 -3.78 15.19 1.15
CA SER A 133 -4.33 15.78 2.36
C SER A 133 -4.35 17.31 2.34
N GLN A 134 -5.49 17.90 2.73
CA GLN A 134 -5.78 19.32 2.69
C GLN A 134 -6.03 19.84 4.11
N ALA A 135 -5.26 20.84 4.54
CA ALA A 135 -5.32 21.37 5.90
C ALA A 135 -6.72 21.89 6.30
N ARG A 136 -7.47 22.42 5.32
CA ARG A 136 -8.82 22.99 5.49
C ARG A 136 -9.92 21.96 5.77
N LEU A 137 -9.66 20.68 5.50
CA LEU A 137 -10.63 19.61 5.71
C LEU A 137 -10.37 18.96 7.07
N ASN A 138 -11.43 18.80 7.88
CA ASN A 138 -11.31 18.17 9.19
C ASN A 138 -10.73 16.75 9.11
N GLU A 139 -11.21 15.99 8.12
CA GLU A 139 -10.76 14.63 7.81
C GLU A 139 -9.64 14.59 6.76
N GLY A 140 -9.04 15.72 6.40
CA GLY A 140 -7.89 15.81 5.49
C GLY A 140 -8.18 15.51 4.02
N LEU A 141 -9.14 14.66 3.67
CA LEU A 141 -9.48 14.30 2.29
C LEU A 141 -10.95 14.60 1.98
N PRO A 142 -11.30 15.00 0.74
CA PRO A 142 -12.70 15.07 0.32
C PRO A 142 -13.38 13.69 0.45
N ALA A 143 -14.66 13.67 0.85
CA ALA A 143 -15.40 12.42 1.07
C ALA A 143 -15.37 11.46 -0.14
N SER A 144 -15.48 11.98 -1.36
CA SER A 144 -15.41 11.17 -2.58
C SER A 144 -14.04 10.53 -2.79
N VAL A 145 -12.95 11.20 -2.39
CA VAL A 145 -11.58 10.64 -2.42
C VAL A 145 -11.45 9.55 -1.37
N GLN A 146 -11.97 9.78 -0.17
CA GLN A 146 -11.98 8.77 0.90
C GLN A 146 -12.71 7.49 0.46
N GLN A 147 -13.91 7.64 -0.11
CA GLN A 147 -14.72 6.51 -0.57
C GLN A 147 -14.02 5.68 -1.66
N ARG A 148 -13.43 6.34 -2.67
CA ARG A 148 -12.69 5.63 -3.73
C ARG A 148 -11.50 4.86 -3.16
N TRP A 149 -10.68 5.49 -2.32
CA TRP A 149 -9.51 4.83 -1.74
C TRP A 149 -9.88 3.69 -0.78
N ALA A 150 -10.95 3.84 0.00
CA ALA A 150 -11.46 2.76 0.84
C ALA A 150 -11.98 1.58 0.00
N GLU A 151 -12.68 1.83 -1.11
CA GLU A 151 -13.15 0.79 -2.02
C GLU A 151 -11.98 0.06 -2.70
N ARG A 152 -11.00 0.80 -3.23
CA ARG A 152 -9.78 0.23 -3.81
C ARG A 152 -9.07 -0.69 -2.83
N ALA A 153 -8.90 -0.26 -1.59
CA ALA A 153 -8.28 -1.05 -0.53
C ALA A 153 -9.04 -2.36 -0.28
N ARG A 154 -10.38 -2.33 -0.20
CA ARG A 154 -11.21 -3.54 -0.03
C ARG A 154 -11.12 -4.49 -1.21
N ARG A 155 -11.15 -3.97 -2.43
CA ARG A 155 -11.03 -4.80 -3.64
C ARG A 155 -9.69 -5.50 -3.67
N TRP A 156 -8.59 -4.77 -3.48
CA TRP A 156 -7.26 -5.36 -3.40
C TRP A 156 -7.14 -6.40 -2.27
N SER A 157 -7.73 -6.14 -1.09
CA SER A 157 -7.68 -7.11 0.01
C SER A 157 -8.43 -8.41 -0.29
N ARG A 158 -9.48 -8.35 -1.13
CA ARG A 158 -10.23 -9.51 -1.62
C ARG A 158 -9.64 -10.14 -2.89
N GLY A 159 -8.65 -9.50 -3.50
CA GLY A 159 -8.07 -9.92 -4.77
C GLY A 159 -8.87 -9.50 -5.99
N GLU A 160 -9.85 -8.64 -5.82
CA GLU A 160 -10.70 -8.14 -6.89
C GLU A 160 -9.99 -7.02 -7.69
N PRO A 161 -10.30 -6.87 -8.98
CA PRO A 161 -9.74 -5.81 -9.80
C PRO A 161 -10.25 -4.42 -9.39
N VAL A 162 -9.36 -3.43 -9.52
CA VAL A 162 -9.68 -2.01 -9.46
C VAL A 162 -9.66 -1.46 -10.88
N ASP A 163 -10.77 -0.89 -11.31
CA ASP A 163 -11.04 -0.44 -12.67
C ASP A 163 -11.05 1.09 -12.84
N ASP A 164 -10.91 1.83 -11.73
CA ASP A 164 -10.91 3.30 -11.71
C ASP A 164 -9.50 3.93 -11.65
N LEU A 165 -8.46 3.13 -11.90
CA LEU A 165 -7.07 3.55 -12.00
C LEU A 165 -6.49 3.19 -13.37
N PRO A 166 -5.65 4.06 -13.96
CA PRO A 166 -4.95 3.74 -15.21
C PRO A 166 -3.94 2.62 -14.96
N CYS A 167 -3.87 1.60 -15.83
CA CYS A 167 -2.87 0.54 -15.74
C CYS A 167 -1.89 0.65 -16.91
N LEU A 168 -0.60 0.47 -16.62
CA LEU A 168 0.50 0.48 -17.58
C LEU A 168 0.72 -0.90 -18.20
N ALA A 169 0.27 -1.98 -17.54
CA ALA A 169 0.33 -3.35 -18.06
C ALA A 169 -1.00 -4.09 -17.87
N GLY A 170 -1.07 -5.31 -18.43
CA GLY A 170 -2.21 -6.21 -18.23
C GLY A 170 -2.47 -6.54 -16.76
N PRO A 171 -3.66 -7.07 -16.43
CA PRO A 171 -4.09 -7.31 -15.05
C PRO A 171 -3.15 -8.26 -14.30
N ALA A 172 -3.06 -8.08 -12.98
CA ALA A 172 -2.42 -9.03 -12.10
C ALA A 172 -3.39 -10.17 -11.73
N PRO A 173 -2.90 -11.33 -11.26
CA PRO A 173 -3.76 -12.41 -10.77
C PRO A 173 -4.75 -11.94 -9.69
N GLU A 174 -5.96 -12.50 -9.69
CA GLU A 174 -6.99 -12.18 -8.70
C GLU A 174 -6.77 -12.97 -7.40
N THR A 175 -5.87 -12.47 -6.54
CA THR A 175 -5.55 -13.09 -5.25
C THR A 175 -5.67 -12.07 -4.11
N PRO A 176 -6.20 -12.45 -2.93
CA PRO A 176 -6.19 -11.59 -1.75
C PRO A 176 -4.78 -11.07 -1.40
N ARG A 177 -4.70 -9.83 -0.92
CA ARG A 177 -3.43 -9.14 -0.66
C ARG A 177 -3.46 -8.34 0.63
N GLU A 178 -2.31 -8.21 1.27
CA GLU A 178 -2.11 -7.15 2.25
C GLU A 178 -2.12 -5.79 1.56
N VAL A 179 -2.76 -4.79 2.17
CA VAL A 179 -2.85 -3.43 1.62
C VAL A 179 -2.30 -2.44 2.62
N TYR A 180 -1.23 -1.74 2.24
CA TYR A 180 -0.63 -0.66 3.00
C TYR A 180 -1.08 0.67 2.38
N LEU A 181 -1.98 1.40 3.06
CA LEU A 181 -2.52 2.68 2.61
C LEU A 181 -2.05 3.82 3.52
N LEU A 182 -1.18 4.70 3.02
CA LEU A 182 -0.56 5.76 3.81
C LEU A 182 -1.05 7.15 3.37
N CYS A 183 -1.60 7.94 4.31
CA CYS A 183 -1.89 9.35 4.10
C CYS A 183 -0.68 10.21 4.48
N ILE A 184 -0.05 10.86 3.51
CA ILE A 184 1.26 11.52 3.70
C ILE A 184 1.42 12.83 2.91
N GLY A 185 0.33 13.58 2.73
CA GLY A 185 0.33 14.84 1.97
C GLY A 185 0.89 16.05 2.71
N ALA A 186 0.98 17.18 1.99
CA ALA A 186 1.49 18.47 2.48
C ALA A 186 0.65 19.06 3.63
N GLY A 187 -0.64 18.74 3.71
CA GLY A 187 -1.48 19.00 4.89
C GLY A 187 -1.12 18.09 6.07
N LYS A 188 0.14 18.11 6.53
CA LYS A 188 0.74 17.13 7.46
C LYS A 188 -0.09 16.91 8.73
N ALA A 189 -0.61 17.98 9.31
CA ALA A 189 -1.45 17.92 10.51
C ALA A 189 -2.76 17.13 10.32
N ARG A 190 -3.22 16.99 9.07
CA ARG A 190 -4.45 16.26 8.71
C ARG A 190 -4.21 14.83 8.23
N ASN A 191 -2.95 14.41 8.04
CA ASN A 191 -2.64 13.04 7.63
C ASN A 191 -3.19 11.98 8.60
N PRO A 192 -3.09 12.14 9.94
CA PRO A 192 -3.71 11.20 10.87
C PRO A 192 -5.23 11.17 10.74
N ALA A 193 -5.88 12.33 10.66
CA ALA A 193 -7.33 12.43 10.52
C ALA A 193 -7.84 11.76 9.23
N ALA A 194 -7.10 11.92 8.12
CA ALA A 194 -7.38 11.25 6.85
C ALA A 194 -7.25 9.73 6.94
N ALA A 195 -6.17 9.24 7.57
CA ALA A 195 -5.98 7.81 7.78
C ALA A 195 -7.09 7.22 8.65
N MET A 196 -7.47 7.90 9.74
CA MET A 196 -8.56 7.45 10.62
C MET A 196 -9.91 7.46 9.92
N ALA A 197 -10.19 8.44 9.05
CA ALA A 197 -11.43 8.50 8.28
C ALA A 197 -11.52 7.35 7.26
N LEU A 198 -10.43 7.07 6.55
CA LEU A 198 -10.33 5.91 5.66
C LEU A 198 -10.51 4.60 6.42
N GLN A 199 -9.87 4.45 7.58
CA GLN A 199 -9.99 3.26 8.41
C GLN A 199 -11.46 3.03 8.84
N ARG A 200 -12.17 4.06 9.31
CA ARG A 200 -13.60 3.94 9.65
C ARG A 200 -14.44 3.46 8.46
N LEU A 201 -14.16 3.94 7.25
CA LEU A 201 -14.89 3.53 6.03
C LEU A 201 -14.57 2.09 5.63
N ILE A 202 -13.34 1.64 5.84
CA ILE A 202 -12.92 0.26 5.57
C ILE A 202 -13.58 -0.67 6.58
N ASP A 203 -13.43 -0.38 7.88
CA ASP A 203 -13.95 -1.21 8.97
C ASP A 203 -15.48 -1.26 8.99
N GLY A 204 -16.15 -0.12 8.77
CA GLY A 204 -17.61 -0.01 8.80
C GLY A 204 -18.31 -0.75 7.66
N ALA A 205 -17.63 -0.98 6.54
CA ALA A 205 -18.12 -1.81 5.44
C ALA A 205 -17.86 -3.32 5.66
N SER A 206 -17.00 -3.66 6.61
CA SER A 206 -16.58 -5.02 6.95
C SER A 206 -17.33 -5.60 8.17
N GLY A 207 -18.54 -5.09 8.48
CA GLY A 207 -19.37 -5.60 9.58
C GLY A 207 -19.53 -7.13 9.56
N PRO A 208 -19.73 -7.78 10.72
CA PRO A 208 -19.72 -9.24 10.82
C PRO A 208 -20.77 -9.84 9.89
N ALA A 209 -20.41 -10.92 9.18
CA ALA A 209 -21.35 -11.70 8.39
C ALA A 209 -22.58 -12.05 9.24
N PRO A 210 -23.82 -11.93 8.72
CA PRO A 210 -25.00 -12.26 9.49
C PRO A 210 -24.93 -13.75 9.85
N THR A 211 -24.74 -14.04 11.14
CA THR A 211 -24.90 -15.38 11.67
C THR A 211 -26.33 -15.80 11.41
N ALA A 212 -26.53 -16.78 10.53
CA ALA A 212 -27.79 -17.46 10.36
C ALA A 212 -28.22 -18.03 11.72
N GLY A 213 -29.28 -17.49 12.32
CA GLY A 213 -29.71 -17.93 13.64
C GLY A 213 -31.00 -17.28 14.09
N SER A 214 -32.08 -18.06 13.97
CA SER A 214 -33.33 -17.97 14.74
C SER A 214 -34.37 -16.92 14.32
N SER A 215 -35.30 -17.37 13.47
CA SER A 215 -36.64 -16.78 13.36
C SER A 215 -37.39 -16.89 14.70
N PRO A 216 -38.04 -15.84 15.20
CA PRO A 216 -38.96 -15.98 16.33
C PRO A 216 -40.28 -16.62 15.88
N PRO A 217 -40.97 -17.38 16.74
CA PRO A 217 -42.22 -18.03 16.37
C PRO A 217 -43.33 -16.98 16.21
N ARG A 218 -44.02 -16.99 15.07
CA ARG A 218 -45.25 -16.23 14.87
C ARG A 218 -46.38 -16.84 15.68
N THR A 219 -46.74 -16.21 16.79
CA THR A 219 -47.99 -16.45 17.51
C THR A 219 -49.19 -16.00 16.68
N ARG A 220 -50.14 -16.91 16.42
CA ARG A 220 -51.46 -16.61 15.85
C ARG A 220 -52.33 -15.93 16.91
N PRO A 221 -53.11 -14.88 16.59
CA PRO A 221 -54.22 -14.49 17.45
C PRO A 221 -55.42 -15.43 17.24
N GLN A 222 -55.93 -15.95 18.34
CA GLN A 222 -57.25 -16.59 18.41
C GLN A 222 -58.35 -15.55 18.15
N ARG A 223 -59.36 -15.97 17.40
CA ARG A 223 -60.68 -15.31 17.33
C ARG A 223 -61.32 -15.28 18.72
N ALA A 224 -61.90 -14.15 19.08
CA ALA A 224 -62.98 -14.09 20.07
C ALA A 224 -64.08 -13.15 19.55
N ALA A 225 -65.30 -13.64 19.67
CA ALA A 225 -66.55 -13.02 19.25
C ALA A 225 -66.99 -11.91 20.21
N ARG A 226 -67.60 -10.86 19.65
CA ARG A 226 -68.97 -10.42 19.93
C ARG A 226 -69.33 -9.26 19.00
#